data_AF-A0A969JPH4-F1
#
_entry.id   AF-A0A969JPH4-F1
#
_cell.length_a   1.000
_cell.length_b   1.000
_cell.length_c   1.000
_cell.angle_alpha   90.00
_cell.angle_beta   90.00
_cell.angle_gamma   90.00
#
_symmetry.space_group_name_H-M   'P 1'
#
loop_
_entity.id
_entity.type
_entity.pdbx_description
1 polymer ?
#
loop_
_entity_poly.entity_id
_entity_poly.type
_entity_poly.pdbx_seq_one_letter_code
_entity_poly.pdbx_strand_id
1 'polypeptide(L)' 'HRAREVRVLQLRYGLLDGKTCTLEEVGRKMGVTRERVRQIEAQALRRLRHPGVAITLREYLG' A
#
# COMPACT_ATOMS: atom_id res chain seq x y z
N HIS A 1 -7.75 0.34 -10.72
CA HIS A 1 -7.49 1.00 -9.43
C HIS A 1 -6.73 0.10 -8.43
N ARG A 2 -7.17 -1.15 -8.18
CA ARG A 2 -6.50 -2.10 -7.25
C ARG A 2 -5.00 -2.30 -7.50
N ALA A 3 -4.55 -2.39 -8.74
CA ALA A 3 -3.13 -2.61 -9.05
C ALA A 3 -2.21 -1.49 -8.51
N ARG A 4 -2.67 -0.24 -8.49
CA ARG A 4 -1.88 0.88 -7.93
C ARG A 4 -1.87 0.83 -6.40
N GLU A 5 -3.00 0.50 -5.78
CA GLU A 5 -3.11 0.33 -4.33
C GLU A 5 -2.17 -0.80 -3.83
N VAL A 6 -2.21 -1.96 -4.49
CA VAL A 6 -1.33 -3.10 -4.20
C VAL A 6 0.15 -2.73 -4.37
N ARG A 7 0.51 -2.04 -5.46
CA ARG A 7 1.89 -1.62 -5.70
C ARG A 7 2.40 -0.63 -4.65
N VAL A 8 1.56 0.32 -4.23
CA VAL A 8 1.90 1.26 -3.14
C VAL A 8 2.14 0.50 -1.84
N LEU A 9 1.26 -0.44 -1.47
CA LEU A 9 1.44 -1.24 -0.26
C LEU A 9 2.70 -2.12 -0.34
N GLN A 10 2.95 -2.77 -1.48
CA GLN A 10 4.14 -3.61 -1.69
C GLN A 10 5.43 -2.82 -1.49
N LEU A 11 5.52 -1.60 -2.04
CA LEU A 11 6.70 -0.75 -1.89
C LEU A 11 6.80 -0.14 -0.48
N ARG A 12 5.67 0.25 0.13
CA ARG A 12 5.66 0.88 1.46
C ARG A 12 6.05 -0.08 2.57
N TYR A 13 5.57 -1.31 2.49
CA TYR A 13 5.77 -2.33 3.51
C TYR A 13 6.81 -3.38 3.13
N GLY A 14 7.51 -3.22 1.98
CA GLY A 14 8.55 -4.13 1.54
C GLY A 14 8.04 -5.55 1.26
N LEU A 15 6.78 -5.70 0.84
CA LEU A 15 6.15 -7.02 0.64
C LEU A 15 6.69 -7.78 -0.57
N LEU A 16 7.49 -7.12 -1.42
CA LEU A 16 8.04 -7.71 -2.64
C LEU A 16 9.53 -8.08 -2.49
N ASP A 17 10.30 -7.18 -1.88
CA ASP A 17 11.77 -7.19 -1.84
C ASP A 17 12.35 -7.01 -0.43
N GLY A 18 11.49 -7.01 0.60
CA GLY A 18 11.88 -6.81 2.00
C GLY A 18 12.30 -5.38 2.34
N LYS A 19 12.23 -4.45 1.38
CA LYS A 19 12.69 -3.06 1.55
C LYS A 19 11.51 -2.11 1.62
N THR A 20 11.36 -1.46 2.78
CA THR A 20 10.35 -0.42 2.97
C THR A 20 10.79 0.86 2.25
N CYS A 21 9.89 1.43 1.46
CA CYS A 21 10.10 2.72 0.79
C CYS A 21 9.29 3.82 1.48
N THR A 22 9.82 5.03 1.50
CA THR A 22 9.08 6.22 1.94
C THR A 22 8.02 6.62 0.92
N LEU A 23 7.00 7.39 1.32
CA LEU A 23 5.98 7.92 0.41
C LEU A 23 6.59 8.70 -0.77
N GLU A 24 7.72 9.37 -0.54
CA GLU A 24 8.42 10.15 -1.54
C GLU A 24 9.13 9.25 -2.57
N GLU A 25 9.83 8.21 -2.12
CA GLU A 25 10.45 7.22 -3.00
C GLU A 25 9.43 6.43 -3.81
N VAL A 26 8.31 6.06 -3.19
CA VAL A 26 7.18 5.43 -3.89
C VAL A 26 6.61 6.36 -4.93
N GLY A 27 6.45 7.65 -4.61
CA GLY A 27 6.01 8.67 -5.54
C GLY A 27 6.92 8.78 -6.76
N ARG A 28 8.23 8.85 -6.54
CA ARG A 28 9.25 8.85 -7.60
C ARG A 28 9.17 7.59 -8.47
N LYS A 29 9.11 6.40 -7.86
CA LYS A 29 9.01 5.11 -8.58
C LYS A 29 7.71 4.96 -9.40
N MET A 30 6.62 5.59 -8.96
CA MET A 30 5.32 5.50 -9.62
C MET A 30 4.99 6.70 -10.52
N GLY A 31 5.88 7.70 -10.61
CA GLY A 31 5.64 8.92 -11.36
C GLY A 31 4.47 9.74 -10.81
N VAL A 32 4.25 9.73 -9.49
CA VAL A 32 3.17 10.46 -8.83
C VAL A 32 3.70 11.28 -7.66
N THR A 33 2.93 12.28 -7.23
CA THR A 33 3.30 13.09 -6.07
C THR A 33 3.20 12.30 -4.77
N ARG A 34 3.98 12.70 -3.77
CA ARG A 34 3.93 12.13 -2.40
C ARG A 34 2.51 12.12 -1.84
N GLU A 35 1.77 13.21 -2.02
CA GLU A 35 0.39 13.33 -1.54
C GLU A 35 -0.54 12.33 -2.25
N ARG A 36 -0.31 12.07 -3.54
CA ARG A 36 -1.07 11.06 -4.26
C ARG A 36 -0.83 9.65 -3.70
N VAL A 37 0.40 9.32 -3.32
CA VAL A 37 0.72 8.04 -2.65
C VAL A 37 -0.01 7.94 -1.30
N ARG A 38 0.01 9.00 -0.49
CA ARG A 38 -0.70 9.05 0.80
C ARG A 38 -2.20 8.80 0.63
N GLN A 39 -2.84 9.42 -0.37
CA GLN A 39 -4.26 9.21 -0.65
C GLN A 39 -4.57 7.76 -1.03
N ILE A 40 -3.72 7.16 -1.88
CA ILE A 40 -3.87 5.77 -2.32
C ILE A 40 -3.68 4.81 -1.13
N GLU A 41 -2.69 5.05 -0.28
CA GLU A 41 -2.44 4.28 0.94
C GLU A 41 -3.65 4.36 1.90
N ALA A 42 -4.15 5.55 2.19
CA ALA A 42 -5.32 5.75 3.04
C ALA A 42 -6.58 5.06 2.47
N GLN A 43 -6.79 5.13 1.15
CA GLN A 43 -7.90 4.46 0.48
C GLN A 43 -7.76 2.93 0.58
N ALA A 44 -6.55 2.39 0.37
CA ALA A 44 -6.28 0.97 0.47
C ALA A 44 -6.50 0.45 1.89
N LEU A 45 -5.95 1.15 2.90
CA LEU A 45 -6.14 0.81 4.32
C LEU A 45 -7.60 0.89 4.76
N ARG A 46 -8.35 1.89 4.28
CA ARG A 46 -9.78 2.01 4.57
C ARG A 46 -10.58 0.84 3.98
N ARG A 47 -10.24 0.38 2.78
CA ARG A 47 -10.86 -0.82 2.16
C ARG A 47 -10.50 -2.10 2.93
N LEU A 48 -9.25 -2.22 3.36
CA LEU A 48 -8.75 -3.38 4.11
C LEU A 48 -9.33 -3.49 5.53
N ARG A 49 -9.70 -2.36 6.14
CA ARG A 49 -10.39 -2.30 7.44
C ARG A 49 -11.87 -2.71 7.39
N HIS A 50 -12.44 -2.94 6.20
CA HIS A 50 -13.83 -3.41 6.11
C HIS A 50 -13.91 -4.85 6.68
N PRO A 51 -14.86 -5.17 7.58
CA PRO A 51 -14.89 -6.45 8.30
C PRO A 51 -14.92 -7.70 7.41
N GLY A 52 -15.42 -7.61 6.17
CA GLY A 52 -15.40 -8.71 5.20
C GLY A 52 -14.03 -8.98 4.55
N VAL A 53 -13.04 -8.12 4.73
CA VAL A 53 -11.67 -8.22 4.16
C VAL A 53 -10.59 -8.28 5.26
N ALA A 54 -10.91 -7.81 6.47
CA ALA A 54 -10.00 -7.79 7.62
C ALA A 54 -9.50 -9.19 8.04
N ILE A 55 -10.22 -10.27 7.68
CA ILE A 55 -9.82 -11.65 7.96
C ILE A 55 -8.49 -12.01 7.24
N THR A 56 -8.27 -11.51 6.02
CA THR A 56 -7.11 -11.91 5.19
C THR A 56 -5.80 -11.20 5.55
N LEU A 57 -5.86 -10.02 6.20
CA LEU A 57 -4.63 -9.32 6.63
C LEU A 57 -3.99 -9.94 7.86
N ARG A 58 -4.77 -10.61 8.71
CA ARG A 58 -4.25 -11.31 9.89
C ARG A 58 -3.52 -12.60 9.51
N GLU A 59 -3.95 -13.25 8.41
CA GLU A 59 -3.24 -14.39 7.81
C GLU A 59 -2.02 -13.99 6.98
N TYR A 60 -1.97 -12.76 6.42
CA TYR A 60 -0.77 -12.28 5.70
C TYR A 60 0.34 -11.76 6.63
N LEU A 61 0.04 -11.55 7.92
CA LEU A 61 0.97 -11.14 8.98
C LEU A 61 1.22 -12.26 10.01
N GLY A 62 0.76 -13.48 9.72
CA GLY A 62 0.98 -14.69 10.52
C GLY A 62 1.90 -15.65 9.80
#